data_AF-A0A7Y5SUY2-F1
#
_entry.id   AF-A0A7Y5SUY2-F1
#
_cell.length_a   1.000
_cell.length_b   1.000
_cell.length_c   1.000
_cell.angle_alpha   90.00
_cell.angle_beta   90.00
_cell.angle_gamma   90.00
#
_symmetry.space_group_name_H-M   'P 1'
#
loop_
_entity.id
_entity.type
_entity.pdbx_description
1 polymer ?
#
loop_
_entity_poly.entity_id
_entity_poly.type
_entity_poly.pdbx_seq_one_letter_code
_entity_poly.pdbx_strand_id
1 'polypeptide(L)'
;MKALDVAGLTRGASMGSDKAQRWLDAARWPSRPIRVGLVQPGRWAELLVDAPGACGVEWFTVPEGEHPEFACREHALDAVVTRTAGRLEVVTLERPGHDAGWYDWSVTRPYSYVQVFPLRIDCARMTLETPESDEDACLARAAIEAAAVLARSPARLTLADRLAGRSPATGVRPEVDRFGPYRQCRDGVERVMQRLTELLLSRAASPRPLMMERACARAVGAWLTTWGGEISDTHRRQRLEAIARINADEPDTMLRLAAARFACFDDAAGLDALVRADRMLRHAELMPGVDQFTFIQGELQVGQPTPLTIGRVAAGLCLLSATMPVERLAFCREDLGEEMEFSRLLVGRDQDRALLLSVFREIERGRRADRYGLPPKLVA
;
A
#
# COMPACT_ATOMS: atom_id res chain seq x y z
N MET A 1 -45.53 6.04 29.51
CA MET A 1 -44.26 6.65 29.09
C MET A 1 -43.68 5.79 27.98
N LYS A 2 -43.94 6.15 26.71
CA LYS A 2 -43.54 5.34 25.54
C LYS A 2 -42.09 5.66 25.17
N ALA A 3 -41.26 4.62 25.09
CA ALA A 3 -39.94 4.68 24.49
C ALA A 3 -40.09 5.05 23.00
N LEU A 4 -39.71 6.30 22.68
CA LEU A 4 -39.59 6.80 21.32
C LEU A 4 -38.27 6.31 20.74
N ASP A 5 -38.38 5.27 19.92
CA ASP A 5 -37.68 5.06 18.65
C ASP A 5 -36.41 5.90 18.40
N VAL A 6 -35.30 5.53 19.05
CA VAL A 6 -33.94 6.08 18.82
C VAL A 6 -33.30 5.47 17.56
N ALA A 7 -33.85 4.37 17.01
CA ALA A 7 -33.29 3.66 15.86
C ALA A 7 -33.66 4.30 14.51
N GLY A 8 -34.79 5.01 14.43
CA GLY A 8 -35.21 5.72 13.21
C GLY A 8 -34.45 7.03 12.94
N LEU A 9 -34.09 7.76 14.00
CA LEU A 9 -33.42 9.07 13.90
C LEU A 9 -31.93 8.97 13.50
N THR A 10 -31.23 7.90 13.88
CA THR A 10 -29.83 7.67 13.49
C THR A 10 -29.69 7.24 12.01
N ARG A 11 -30.67 6.50 11.46
CA ARG A 11 -30.69 6.13 10.03
C ARG A 11 -30.92 7.32 9.10
N GLY A 12 -31.78 8.26 9.47
CA GLY A 12 -32.00 9.50 8.69
C GLY A 12 -30.80 10.44 8.70
N ALA A 13 -30.14 10.59 9.86
CA ALA A 13 -28.97 11.45 10.01
C ALA A 13 -27.71 10.89 9.30
N SER A 14 -27.50 9.57 9.32
CA SER A 14 -26.37 8.92 8.64
C SER A 14 -26.49 9.00 7.11
N MET A 15 -27.67 8.75 6.53
CA MET A 15 -27.89 8.95 5.08
C MET A 15 -27.69 10.40 4.63
N GLY A 16 -28.01 11.38 5.48
CA GLY A 16 -27.73 12.80 5.22
C GLY A 16 -26.23 13.12 5.26
N SER A 17 -25.52 12.54 6.23
CA SER A 17 -24.07 12.71 6.38
C SER A 17 -23.30 12.14 5.19
N ASP A 18 -23.63 10.93 4.73
CA ASP A 18 -22.92 10.30 3.61
C ASP A 18 -23.08 11.08 2.30
N LYS A 19 -24.28 11.59 2.02
CA LYS A 19 -24.54 12.44 0.86
C LYS A 19 -23.75 13.75 0.95
N ALA A 20 -23.71 14.38 2.13
CA ALA A 20 -22.95 15.59 2.37
C ALA A 20 -21.44 15.36 2.23
N GLN A 21 -20.91 14.26 2.74
CA GLN A 21 -19.50 13.89 2.61
C GLN A 21 -19.12 13.66 1.14
N ARG A 22 -19.92 12.89 0.38
CA ARG A 22 -19.70 12.70 -1.06
C ARG A 22 -19.77 14.01 -1.83
N TRP A 23 -20.70 14.89 -1.46
CA TRP A 23 -20.78 16.22 -2.05
C TRP A 23 -19.55 17.05 -1.71
N LEU A 24 -19.03 17.02 -0.48
CA LEU A 24 -17.81 17.72 -0.07
C LEU A 24 -16.54 17.15 -0.73
N ASP A 25 -16.50 15.85 -1.01
CA ASP A 25 -15.39 15.22 -1.71
C ASP A 25 -15.41 15.57 -3.21
N ALA A 26 -16.60 15.77 -3.79
CA ALA A 26 -16.79 16.16 -5.19
C ALA A 26 -16.69 17.68 -5.40
N ALA A 27 -17.22 18.46 -4.47
CA ALA A 27 -17.08 19.90 -4.42
C ALA A 27 -15.63 20.18 -4.05
N ARG A 28 -14.94 21.05 -4.78
CA ARG A 28 -13.53 21.39 -4.53
C ARG A 28 -13.38 22.22 -3.24
N TRP A 29 -13.74 21.64 -2.10
CA TRP A 29 -13.80 22.27 -0.78
C TRP A 29 -12.39 22.67 -0.34
N PRO A 30 -12.20 23.85 0.28
CA PRO A 30 -10.88 24.28 0.75
C PRO A 30 -10.25 23.23 1.66
N SER A 31 -9.01 22.85 1.34
CA SER A 31 -8.22 21.93 2.14
C SER A 31 -7.16 22.70 2.91
N ARG A 32 -7.03 22.45 4.22
CA ARG A 32 -5.92 23.01 5.00
C ARG A 32 -4.61 22.27 4.70
N PRO A 33 -3.44 22.89 4.96
CA PRO A 33 -2.14 22.20 4.89
C PRO A 33 -2.10 20.93 5.75
N ILE A 34 -1.14 20.05 5.44
CA ILE A 34 -0.85 18.88 6.28
C ILE A 34 -0.33 19.39 7.62
N ARG A 35 -0.83 18.84 8.74
CA ARG A 35 -0.39 19.24 10.08
C ARG A 35 0.33 18.09 10.74
N VAL A 36 1.58 18.32 11.15
CA VAL A 36 2.41 17.32 11.84
C VAL A 36 2.84 17.85 13.19
N GLY A 37 2.55 17.09 14.24
CA GLY A 37 3.05 17.37 15.59
C GLY A 37 4.40 16.72 15.85
N LEU A 38 5.30 17.40 16.56
CA LEU A 38 6.58 16.90 17.00
C LEU A 38 6.62 16.90 18.53
N VAL A 39 6.76 15.73 19.13
CA VAL A 39 6.92 15.58 20.59
C VAL A 39 8.39 15.73 20.92
N GLN A 40 8.72 16.64 21.85
CA GLN A 40 10.10 16.95 22.27
C GLN A 40 11.05 17.24 21.08
N PRO A 41 10.77 18.28 20.28
CA PRO A 41 11.62 18.62 19.16
C PRO A 41 13.05 18.95 19.65
N GLY A 42 14.04 18.43 18.94
CA GLY A 42 15.45 18.78 19.11
C GLY A 42 16.13 18.83 17.75
N ARG A 43 17.44 18.61 17.68
CA ARG A 43 18.21 18.66 16.41
C ARG A 43 17.63 17.79 15.28
N TRP A 44 17.06 16.63 15.61
CA TRP A 44 16.42 15.75 14.63
C TRP A 44 15.18 16.40 13.98
N ALA A 45 14.44 17.22 14.73
CA ALA A 45 13.25 17.92 14.26
C ALA A 45 13.63 19.04 13.29
N GLU A 46 14.72 19.78 13.58
CA GLU A 46 15.26 20.80 12.69
C GLU A 46 15.63 20.20 11.33
N LEU A 47 16.39 19.09 11.32
CA LEU A 47 16.73 18.37 10.08
C LEU A 47 15.49 17.97 9.28
N LEU A 48 14.44 17.47 9.93
CA LEU A 48 13.19 17.11 9.25
C LEU A 48 12.44 18.31 8.69
N VAL A 49 12.36 19.41 9.44
CA VAL A 49 11.65 20.62 9.04
C VAL A 49 12.35 21.32 7.87
N ASP A 50 13.69 21.28 7.85
CA ASP A 50 14.51 21.91 6.81
C ASP A 50 14.65 21.04 5.54
N ALA A 51 14.50 19.71 5.65
CA ALA A 51 14.61 18.80 4.50
C ALA A 51 13.56 19.11 3.41
N PRO A 52 13.86 19.03 2.10
CA PRO A 52 12.89 19.28 1.04
C PRO A 52 11.64 18.37 1.07
N GLY A 53 10.44 18.98 1.07
CA GLY A 53 9.14 18.29 1.07
C GLY A 53 8.43 18.25 -0.28
N ALA A 54 7.42 17.37 -0.41
CA ALA A 54 6.53 17.25 -1.56
C ALA A 54 5.21 18.04 -1.39
N CYS A 55 4.85 18.39 -0.15
CA CYS A 55 3.64 19.18 0.15
C CYS A 55 3.88 20.23 1.24
N GLY A 56 2.92 21.16 1.36
CA GLY A 56 2.93 22.15 2.44
C GLY A 56 2.56 21.49 3.77
N VAL A 57 3.51 21.50 4.70
CA VAL A 57 3.36 20.96 6.07
C VAL A 57 3.47 22.11 7.08
N GLU A 58 2.45 22.23 7.93
CA GLU A 58 2.48 23.02 9.16
C GLU A 58 3.00 22.12 10.29
N TRP A 59 4.13 22.50 10.88
CA TRP A 59 4.75 21.78 11.99
C TRP A 59 4.36 22.40 13.33
N PHE A 60 3.97 21.55 14.29
CA PHE A 60 3.57 21.97 15.63
C PHE A 60 4.43 21.27 16.68
N THR A 61 4.69 21.94 17.79
CA THR A 61 5.24 21.27 18.97
C THR A 61 4.10 20.71 19.81
N VAL A 62 4.21 19.44 20.19
CA VAL A 62 3.26 18.75 21.06
C VAL A 62 3.87 18.68 22.47
N PRO A 63 3.11 18.99 23.54
CA PRO A 63 3.58 18.91 24.92
C PRO A 63 4.19 17.54 25.26
N GLU A 64 5.21 17.57 26.12
CA GLU A 64 5.81 16.35 26.67
C GLU A 64 4.81 15.60 27.56
N GLY A 65 4.83 14.26 27.46
CA GLY A 65 3.95 13.37 28.23
C GLY A 65 2.57 13.14 27.62
N GLU A 66 2.23 13.85 26.54
CA GLU A 66 1.00 13.59 25.80
C GLU A 66 1.15 12.35 24.92
N HIS A 67 0.17 11.44 24.99
CA HIS A 67 0.19 10.23 24.17
C HIS A 67 -0.03 10.59 22.69
N PRO A 68 0.77 10.10 21.73
CA PRO A 68 0.70 10.53 20.32
C PRO A 68 -0.67 10.37 19.66
N GLU A 69 -1.37 9.26 19.96
CA GLU A 69 -2.74 9.02 19.45
C GLU A 69 -3.78 9.98 20.05
N PHE A 70 -3.54 10.49 21.26
CA PHE A 70 -4.38 11.48 21.90
C PHE A 70 -4.13 12.86 21.28
N ALA A 71 -2.85 13.26 21.16
CA ALA A 71 -2.45 14.52 20.51
C ALA A 71 -2.96 14.63 19.05
N CYS A 72 -2.87 13.54 18.28
CA CYS A 72 -3.43 13.47 16.93
C CYS A 72 -4.93 13.83 16.90
N ARG A 73 -5.70 13.32 17.87
CA ARG A 73 -7.16 13.51 17.94
C ARG A 73 -7.53 14.88 18.48
N GLU A 74 -6.94 15.27 19.61
CA GLU A 74 -7.25 16.53 20.30
C GLU A 74 -6.91 17.75 19.44
N HIS A 75 -5.75 17.73 18.79
CA HIS A 75 -5.27 18.84 17.97
C HIS A 75 -5.58 18.68 16.47
N ALA A 76 -6.35 17.64 16.10
CA ALA A 76 -6.69 17.30 14.72
C ALA A 76 -5.46 17.28 13.79
N LEU A 77 -4.34 16.72 14.26
CA LEU A 77 -3.12 16.58 13.47
C LEU A 77 -3.28 15.42 12.48
N ASP A 78 -2.59 15.50 11.34
CA ASP A 78 -2.57 14.41 10.37
C ASP A 78 -1.59 13.31 10.78
N ALA A 79 -0.48 13.70 11.43
CA ALA A 79 0.45 12.80 12.08
C ALA A 79 1.11 13.46 13.31
N VAL A 80 1.61 12.64 14.22
CA VAL A 80 2.48 13.02 15.34
C VAL A 80 3.74 12.16 15.28
N VAL A 81 4.90 12.81 15.42
CA VAL A 81 6.22 12.18 15.44
C VAL A 81 6.79 12.30 16.85
N THR A 82 7.16 11.16 17.42
CA THR A 82 7.77 11.07 18.74
C THR A 82 9.12 10.37 18.64
N ARG A 83 10.10 10.79 19.42
CA ARG A 83 11.38 10.09 19.50
C ARG A 83 11.39 9.13 20.69
N THR A 84 11.35 7.84 20.40
CA THR A 84 11.35 6.77 21.41
C THR A 84 12.58 5.89 21.21
N ALA A 85 13.41 5.74 22.25
CA ALA A 85 14.60 4.87 22.24
C ALA A 85 15.54 5.06 21.01
N GLY A 86 15.73 6.32 20.57
CA GLY A 86 16.60 6.63 19.43
C GLY A 86 15.97 6.39 18.05
N ARG A 87 14.67 6.08 17.98
CA ARG A 87 13.89 5.95 16.74
C ARG A 87 12.78 6.98 16.69
N LEU A 88 12.29 7.27 15.51
CA LEU A 88 11.09 8.07 15.31
C LEU A 88 9.87 7.16 15.17
N GLU A 89 8.91 7.34 16.06
CA GLU A 89 7.60 6.74 15.97
C GLU A 89 6.64 7.76 15.38
N VAL A 90 6.06 7.43 14.23
CA VAL A 90 5.07 8.27 13.56
C VAL A 90 3.72 7.61 13.75
N VAL A 91 2.76 8.37 14.29
CA VAL A 91 1.38 7.95 14.49
C VAL A 91 0.47 8.87 13.68
N THR A 92 -0.52 8.31 13.01
CA THR A 92 -1.50 9.06 12.22
C THR A 92 -2.87 9.05 12.90
N LEU A 93 -3.73 9.99 12.53
CA LEU A 93 -5.05 10.14 13.16
C LEU A 93 -6.01 8.98 12.83
N GLU A 94 -6.36 8.18 13.83
CA GLU A 94 -7.44 7.20 13.78
C GLU A 94 -8.64 7.63 14.63
N ARG A 95 -9.84 7.25 14.19
CA ARG A 95 -11.10 7.43 14.94
C ARG A 95 -11.89 6.13 14.86
N PRO A 96 -12.74 5.80 15.86
CA PRO A 96 -13.57 4.61 15.81
C PRO A 96 -14.39 4.54 14.51
N GLY A 97 -14.27 3.44 13.78
CA GLY A 97 -14.95 3.22 12.49
C GLY A 97 -14.28 3.90 11.29
N HIS A 98 -13.16 4.59 11.51
CA HIS A 98 -12.33 5.26 10.51
C HIS A 98 -10.87 4.83 10.69
N ASP A 99 -10.68 3.52 10.83
CA ASP A 99 -9.39 2.90 11.14
C ASP A 99 -8.49 2.89 9.90
N ALA A 100 -7.18 2.80 10.15
CA ALA A 100 -6.18 2.66 9.11
C ALA A 100 -6.36 1.37 8.31
N GLY A 101 -6.10 1.45 7.00
CA GLY A 101 -6.03 0.25 6.17
C GLY A 101 -4.85 -0.65 6.55
N TRP A 102 -3.78 -0.04 7.09
CA TRP A 102 -2.54 -0.74 7.35
C TRP A 102 -1.91 -0.34 8.69
N TYR A 103 -2.27 -0.98 9.82
CA TYR A 103 -1.61 -0.83 11.16
C TYR A 103 -0.18 -0.21 11.20
N ASP A 104 0.89 -0.97 10.95
CA ASP A 104 2.28 -0.50 10.88
C ASP A 104 2.96 -0.81 9.53
N TRP A 105 3.61 0.18 8.89
CA TRP A 105 4.44 -0.02 7.68
C TRP A 105 5.81 -0.67 7.97
N SER A 106 6.34 -0.48 9.17
CA SER A 106 7.67 -0.94 9.57
C SER A 106 7.72 -2.42 9.95
N VAL A 107 6.57 -3.06 10.15
CA VAL A 107 6.46 -4.46 10.58
C VAL A 107 5.93 -5.36 9.47
N THR A 108 6.57 -6.51 9.29
CA THR A 108 6.09 -7.59 8.41
C THR A 108 4.82 -8.21 8.99
N ARG A 109 3.82 -8.48 8.15
CA ARG A 109 2.53 -9.02 8.58
C ARG A 109 2.34 -10.45 8.14
N PRO A 110 1.42 -11.19 8.78
CA PRO A 110 0.92 -12.43 8.21
C PRO A 110 0.44 -12.19 6.77
N TYR A 111 0.87 -13.05 5.86
CA TYR A 111 0.65 -12.84 4.42
C TYR A 111 -0.77 -13.22 4.03
N SER A 112 -1.36 -12.37 3.18
CA SER A 112 -2.66 -12.59 2.57
C SER A 112 -2.78 -11.73 1.32
N TYR A 113 -3.73 -12.05 0.44
CA TYR A 113 -3.96 -11.32 -0.80
C TYR A 113 -4.12 -9.82 -0.54
N VAL A 114 -4.95 -9.46 0.45
CA VAL A 114 -5.20 -8.06 0.82
C VAL A 114 -4.03 -7.37 1.51
N GLN A 115 -3.06 -8.11 2.02
CA GLN A 115 -1.81 -7.52 2.50
C GLN A 115 -0.85 -7.24 1.34
N VAL A 116 -0.79 -8.15 0.34
CA VAL A 116 0.06 -7.98 -0.84
C VAL A 116 -0.49 -6.87 -1.75
N PHE A 117 -1.79 -6.89 -2.02
CA PHE A 117 -2.50 -5.92 -2.87
C PHE A 117 -3.60 -5.20 -2.08
N PRO A 118 -3.23 -4.31 -1.15
CA PRO A 118 -4.21 -3.64 -0.30
C PRO A 118 -5.05 -2.63 -1.07
N LEU A 119 -6.36 -2.61 -0.78
CA LEU A 119 -7.26 -1.56 -1.26
C LEU A 119 -6.89 -0.18 -0.71
N ARG A 120 -6.25 -0.14 0.46
CA ARG A 120 -5.84 1.06 1.19
C ARG A 120 -4.45 0.87 1.77
N ILE A 121 -3.54 1.77 1.46
CA ILE A 121 -2.15 1.74 1.95
C ILE A 121 -1.91 2.67 3.14
N ASP A 122 -2.93 3.43 3.59
CA ASP A 122 -2.80 4.35 4.71
C ASP A 122 -2.47 3.61 6.02
N CYS A 123 -1.42 4.04 6.72
CA CYS A 123 -0.99 3.40 7.95
C CYS A 123 -1.63 4.00 9.19
N ALA A 124 -1.61 3.26 10.31
CA ALA A 124 -1.87 3.84 11.63
C ALA A 124 -0.57 4.41 12.20
N ARG A 125 0.53 3.67 12.05
CA ARG A 125 1.85 4.01 12.56
C ARG A 125 2.99 3.57 11.63
N MET A 126 4.17 4.10 11.87
CA MET A 126 5.43 3.58 11.31
C MET A 126 6.60 3.95 12.21
N THR A 127 7.63 3.11 12.22
CA THR A 127 8.89 3.38 12.93
C THR A 127 9.99 3.66 11.92
N LEU A 128 10.73 4.75 12.12
CA LEU A 128 11.84 5.19 11.29
C LEU A 128 13.10 5.36 12.15
N GLU A 129 14.29 5.23 11.56
CA GLU A 129 15.52 5.69 12.19
C GLU A 129 15.48 7.21 12.44
N THR A 130 16.14 7.67 13.51
CA THR A 130 16.37 9.11 13.70
C THR A 130 17.32 9.58 12.59
N PRO A 131 16.99 10.64 11.83
CA PRO A 131 17.87 11.11 10.76
C PRO A 131 19.17 11.67 11.34
N GLU A 132 20.29 11.20 10.80
CA GLU A 132 21.64 11.67 11.15
C GLU A 132 22.27 12.52 10.04
N SER A 133 21.67 12.50 8.84
CA SER A 133 22.11 13.22 7.65
C SER A 133 20.93 13.91 6.94
N ASP A 134 21.23 14.86 6.06
CA ASP A 134 20.23 15.53 5.23
C ASP A 134 19.50 14.55 4.30
N GLU A 135 20.22 13.54 3.81
CA GLU A 135 19.62 12.50 2.96
C GLU A 135 18.61 11.66 3.75
N ASP A 136 18.93 11.30 5.00
CA ASP A 136 18.00 10.53 5.86
C ASP A 136 16.81 11.38 6.27
N ALA A 137 17.03 12.67 6.54
CA ALA A 137 15.96 13.61 6.81
C ALA A 137 15.01 13.75 5.61
N CYS A 138 15.55 13.75 4.36
CA CYS A 138 14.73 13.75 3.15
C CYS A 138 13.82 12.52 3.06
N LEU A 139 14.36 11.32 3.29
CA LEU A 139 13.58 10.09 3.22
C LEU A 139 12.54 10.02 4.36
N ALA A 140 12.94 10.36 5.58
CA ALA A 140 12.07 10.39 6.75
C ALA A 140 10.92 11.39 6.57
N ARG A 141 11.22 12.62 6.10
CA ARG A 141 10.20 13.61 5.78
C ARG A 141 9.24 13.11 4.70
N ALA A 142 9.75 12.54 3.61
CA ALA A 142 8.91 12.01 2.55
C ALA A 142 7.99 10.87 3.04
N ALA A 143 8.48 10.01 3.93
CA ALA A 143 7.68 8.97 4.57
C ALA A 143 6.57 9.58 5.44
N ILE A 144 6.91 10.53 6.32
CA ILE A 144 5.97 11.25 7.19
C ILE A 144 4.88 11.95 6.37
N GLU A 145 5.27 12.67 5.31
CA GLU A 145 4.32 13.33 4.41
C GLU A 145 3.40 12.33 3.72
N ALA A 146 3.94 11.20 3.22
CA ALA A 146 3.14 10.14 2.62
C ALA A 146 2.11 9.57 3.60
N ALA A 147 2.52 9.22 4.82
CA ALA A 147 1.62 8.72 5.86
C ALA A 147 0.54 9.74 6.24
N ALA A 148 0.92 11.00 6.44
CA ALA A 148 0.00 12.07 6.81
C ALA A 148 -1.02 12.38 5.69
N VAL A 149 -0.58 12.37 4.43
CA VAL A 149 -1.44 12.55 3.26
C VAL A 149 -2.39 11.37 3.10
N LEU A 150 -1.90 10.14 3.22
CA LEU A 150 -2.72 8.92 3.12
C LEU A 150 -3.70 8.79 4.30
N ALA A 151 -3.37 9.33 5.47
CA ALA A 151 -4.29 9.41 6.60
C ALA A 151 -5.53 10.27 6.32
N ARG A 152 -5.56 11.02 5.21
CA ARG A 152 -6.75 11.72 4.68
C ARG A 152 -7.51 10.90 3.64
N SER A 153 -7.33 9.58 3.57
CA SER A 153 -8.17 8.76 2.68
C SER A 153 -9.65 8.94 3.03
N PRO A 154 -10.59 8.89 2.06
CA PRO A 154 -12.00 9.13 2.34
C PRO A 154 -12.58 8.24 3.46
N ALA A 155 -12.06 7.03 3.61
CA ALA A 155 -12.43 6.09 4.66
C ALA A 155 -11.93 6.49 6.06
N ARG A 156 -10.88 7.32 6.16
CA ARG A 156 -10.32 7.87 7.42
C ARG A 156 -11.00 9.16 7.87
N LEU A 157 -11.81 9.78 7.02
CA LEU A 157 -12.36 11.11 7.25
C LEU A 157 -13.81 11.03 7.72
N THR A 158 -14.11 11.76 8.80
CA THR A 158 -15.49 12.07 9.20
C THR A 158 -16.02 13.29 8.44
N LEU A 159 -17.31 13.61 8.60
CA LEU A 159 -17.87 14.89 8.14
C LEU A 159 -17.21 16.08 8.86
N ALA A 160 -16.94 15.95 10.17
CA ALA A 160 -16.31 17.01 10.95
C ALA A 160 -14.88 17.30 10.46
N ASP A 161 -14.12 16.26 10.10
CA ASP A 161 -12.78 16.42 9.52
C ASP A 161 -12.83 17.24 8.22
N ARG A 162 -13.75 16.92 7.31
CA ARG A 162 -13.93 17.64 6.04
C ARG A 162 -14.29 19.11 6.26
N LEU A 163 -15.23 19.38 7.18
CA LEU A 163 -15.62 20.75 7.51
C LEU A 163 -14.48 21.55 8.15
N ALA A 164 -13.60 20.90 8.91
CA ALA A 164 -12.37 21.47 9.44
C ALA A 164 -11.23 21.60 8.39
N GLY A 165 -11.54 21.37 7.10
CA GLY A 165 -10.61 21.49 5.99
C GLY A 165 -9.69 20.28 5.78
N ARG A 166 -9.89 19.18 6.52
CA ARG A 166 -9.18 17.92 6.31
C ARG A 166 -9.90 17.12 5.23
N SER A 167 -9.66 17.49 3.98
CA SER A 167 -10.29 16.87 2.80
C SER A 167 -9.39 15.79 2.18
N PRO A 168 -9.95 14.87 1.37
CA PRO A 168 -9.15 13.90 0.64
C PRO A 168 -8.03 14.59 -0.15
N ALA A 169 -6.84 14.00 -0.13
CA ALA A 169 -5.68 14.53 -0.84
C ALA A 169 -5.79 14.43 -2.38
N THR A 170 -6.90 13.89 -2.88
CA THR A 170 -7.21 13.80 -4.30
C THR A 170 -7.54 15.19 -4.84
N GLY A 171 -6.68 15.73 -5.71
CA GLY A 171 -6.92 17.01 -6.39
C GLY A 171 -6.41 18.26 -5.66
N VAL A 172 -5.14 18.26 -5.25
CA VAL A 172 -4.47 19.45 -4.67
C VAL A 172 -4.47 20.61 -5.66
N ARG A 173 -5.23 21.69 -5.38
CA ARG A 173 -5.12 22.97 -6.11
C ARG A 173 -3.64 23.36 -6.24
N PRO A 174 -3.14 23.70 -7.44
CA PRO A 174 -1.97 24.56 -7.52
C PRO A 174 -2.32 25.84 -6.74
N GLU A 175 -1.45 26.28 -5.83
CA GLU A 175 -1.51 27.66 -5.36
C GLU A 175 -1.37 28.56 -6.59
N VAL A 176 -2.46 29.19 -7.00
CA VAL A 176 -2.44 30.17 -8.08
C VAL A 176 -2.11 31.50 -7.45
N ASP A 177 -0.82 31.75 -7.29
CA ASP A 177 -0.35 33.07 -6.88
C ASP A 177 -0.39 34.00 -8.10
N ARG A 178 -1.61 34.50 -8.36
CA ARG A 178 -2.04 35.54 -9.32
C ARG A 178 -1.70 35.37 -10.82
N PHE A 179 -0.55 34.87 -11.24
CA PHE A 179 -0.24 34.41 -12.60
C PHE A 179 0.93 33.44 -12.57
N GLY A 180 0.71 32.18 -12.96
CA GLY A 180 1.76 31.16 -13.05
C GLY A 180 1.46 30.16 -14.16
N PRO A 181 2.48 29.43 -14.66
CA PRO A 181 2.25 28.38 -15.66
C PRO A 181 1.27 27.35 -15.10
N TYR A 182 0.29 26.95 -15.91
CA TYR A 182 -0.66 25.91 -15.54
C TYR A 182 0.10 24.65 -15.13
N ARG A 183 0.04 24.30 -13.84
CA ARG A 183 0.49 23.00 -13.35
C ARG A 183 -0.74 22.10 -13.28
N GLN A 184 -0.71 21.00 -14.02
CA GLN A 184 -1.74 19.98 -13.92
C GLN A 184 -1.85 19.57 -12.45
N CYS A 185 -3.07 19.60 -11.92
CA CYS A 185 -3.39 19.23 -10.56
C CYS A 185 -3.08 17.74 -10.36
N ARG A 186 -1.83 17.41 -9.98
CA ARG A 186 -1.46 16.05 -9.60
C ARG A 186 -2.10 15.72 -8.26
N ASP A 187 -2.65 14.51 -8.15
CA ASP A 187 -3.14 13.95 -6.90
C ASP A 187 -2.07 14.10 -5.80
N GLY A 188 -2.47 14.58 -4.62
CA GLY A 188 -1.55 14.75 -3.49
C GLY A 188 -0.91 13.41 -3.09
N VAL A 189 -1.66 12.31 -3.19
CA VAL A 189 -1.15 10.95 -2.94
C VAL A 189 -0.10 10.59 -3.98
N GLU A 190 -0.38 10.79 -5.26
CA GLU A 190 0.57 10.49 -6.33
C GLU A 190 1.87 11.28 -6.14
N ARG A 191 1.77 12.57 -5.78
CA ARG A 191 2.93 13.43 -5.58
C ARG A 191 3.84 12.96 -4.44
N VAL A 192 3.28 12.70 -3.25
CA VAL A 192 4.08 12.25 -2.10
C VAL A 192 4.65 10.86 -2.33
N MET A 193 3.89 9.96 -2.95
CA MET A 193 4.37 8.61 -3.24
C MET A 193 5.41 8.58 -4.35
N GLN A 194 5.31 9.44 -5.38
CA GLN A 194 6.36 9.61 -6.39
C GLN A 194 7.65 10.11 -5.74
N ARG A 195 7.58 11.15 -4.90
CA ARG A 195 8.75 11.67 -4.18
C ARG A 195 9.40 10.60 -3.30
N LEU A 196 8.58 9.89 -2.51
CA LEU A 196 9.06 8.80 -1.67
C LEU A 196 9.73 7.69 -2.50
N THR A 197 9.13 7.35 -3.64
CA THR A 197 9.70 6.37 -4.58
C THR A 197 11.06 6.85 -5.07
N GLU A 198 11.18 8.07 -5.59
CA GLU A 198 12.42 8.61 -6.14
C GLU A 198 13.58 8.61 -5.13
N LEU A 199 13.31 9.04 -3.89
CA LEU A 199 14.29 9.01 -2.79
C LEU A 199 14.69 7.59 -2.40
N LEU A 200 13.75 6.65 -2.46
CA LEU A 200 14.02 5.25 -2.16
C LEU A 200 14.85 4.60 -3.28
N LEU A 201 14.58 4.92 -4.55
CA LEU A 201 15.31 4.39 -5.70
C LEU A 201 16.78 4.80 -5.69
N SER A 202 17.10 6.03 -5.28
CA SER A 202 18.49 6.48 -5.16
C SER A 202 19.29 5.69 -4.12
N ARG A 203 18.59 4.98 -3.21
CA ARG A 203 19.17 4.16 -2.14
C ARG A 203 19.16 2.65 -2.42
N ALA A 204 18.48 2.20 -3.48
CA ALA A 204 18.28 0.78 -3.80
C ALA A 204 19.56 -0.02 -4.14
N ALA A 205 20.71 0.65 -4.27
CA ALA A 205 22.01 0.01 -4.47
C ALA A 205 22.72 -0.35 -3.14
N SER A 206 22.18 0.07 -1.99
CA SER A 206 22.78 -0.22 -0.68
C SER A 206 22.72 -1.73 -0.38
N PRO A 207 23.85 -2.36 0.04
CA PRO A 207 23.89 -3.79 0.34
C PRO A 207 23.18 -4.15 1.66
N ARG A 208 22.93 -3.17 2.54
CA ARG A 208 22.26 -3.36 3.82
C ARG A 208 21.22 -2.26 4.01
N PRO A 209 19.97 -2.50 3.60
CA PRO A 209 18.93 -1.50 3.74
C PRO A 209 18.59 -1.21 5.20
N LEU A 210 18.35 0.07 5.49
CA LEU A 210 17.86 0.54 6.79
C LEU A 210 16.40 0.12 7.00
N MET A 211 15.92 0.09 8.26
CA MET A 211 14.52 -0.25 8.56
C MET A 211 13.54 0.72 7.91
N MET A 212 13.84 2.02 7.90
CA MET A 212 13.06 3.04 7.19
C MET A 212 12.96 2.73 5.70
N GLU A 213 14.07 2.37 5.06
CA GLU A 213 14.07 2.01 3.63
C GLU A 213 13.18 0.79 3.37
N ARG A 214 13.23 -0.22 4.25
CA ARG A 214 12.36 -1.39 4.15
C ARG A 214 10.89 -1.05 4.37
N ALA A 215 10.57 -0.19 5.33
CA ALA A 215 9.21 0.28 5.59
C ALA A 215 8.64 1.05 4.39
N CYS A 216 9.43 1.99 3.85
CA CYS A 216 9.09 2.73 2.64
C CYS A 216 8.95 1.81 1.42
N ALA A 217 9.82 0.82 1.27
CA ALA A 217 9.76 -0.17 0.20
C ALA A 217 8.45 -0.97 0.19
N ARG A 218 7.94 -1.38 1.37
CA ARG A 218 6.63 -2.03 1.48
C ARG A 218 5.49 -1.11 1.05
N ALA A 219 5.47 0.12 1.57
CA ALA A 219 4.45 1.12 1.24
C ALA A 219 4.44 1.48 -0.26
N VAL A 220 5.61 1.77 -0.83
CA VAL A 220 5.77 2.09 -2.25
C VAL A 220 5.45 0.87 -3.12
N GLY A 221 5.90 -0.33 -2.74
CA GLY A 221 5.60 -1.55 -3.48
C GLY A 221 4.10 -1.79 -3.57
N ALA A 222 3.39 -1.70 -2.43
CA ALA A 222 1.94 -1.82 -2.39
C ALA A 222 1.28 -0.77 -3.29
N TRP A 223 1.65 0.51 -3.13
CA TRP A 223 1.13 1.61 -3.95
C TRP A 223 1.31 1.37 -5.46
N LEU A 224 2.51 1.00 -5.90
CA LEU A 224 2.79 0.76 -7.32
C LEU A 224 1.90 -0.35 -7.90
N THR A 225 1.49 -1.32 -7.10
CA THR A 225 0.65 -2.45 -7.54
C THR A 225 -0.86 -2.25 -7.39
N THR A 226 -1.30 -1.20 -6.68
CA THR A 226 -2.73 -0.96 -6.43
C THR A 226 -3.19 0.42 -6.93
N TRP A 227 -2.26 1.33 -7.23
CA TRP A 227 -2.56 2.64 -7.80
C TRP A 227 -3.07 2.53 -9.23
N GLY A 228 -4.29 3.01 -9.45
CA GLY A 228 -4.96 3.05 -10.76
C GLY A 228 -4.69 4.31 -11.60
N GLY A 229 -3.84 5.23 -11.13
CA GLY A 229 -3.47 6.42 -11.90
C GLY A 229 -2.37 6.15 -12.93
N GLU A 230 -1.88 7.22 -13.58
CA GLU A 230 -1.00 7.14 -14.73
C GLU A 230 0.46 6.75 -14.34
N ILE A 231 0.72 5.45 -14.28
CA ILE A 231 2.08 4.89 -14.24
C ILE A 231 2.16 3.80 -15.31
N SER A 232 3.03 4.00 -16.30
CA SER A 232 3.29 2.99 -17.34
C SER A 232 3.82 1.69 -16.71
N ASP A 233 3.45 0.53 -17.27
CA ASP A 233 3.91 -0.77 -16.78
C ASP A 233 5.43 -0.89 -16.74
N THR A 234 6.15 -0.35 -17.73
CA THR A 234 7.62 -0.35 -17.76
C THR A 234 8.24 0.38 -16.55
N HIS A 235 7.79 1.60 -16.27
CA HIS A 235 8.24 2.35 -15.09
C HIS A 235 7.83 1.65 -13.79
N ARG A 236 6.63 1.06 -13.73
CA ARG A 236 6.16 0.28 -12.57
C ARG A 236 7.09 -0.91 -12.30
N ARG A 237 7.41 -1.69 -13.33
CA ARG A 237 8.36 -2.82 -13.25
C ARG A 237 9.74 -2.37 -12.77
N GLN A 238 10.34 -1.37 -13.40
CA GLN A 238 11.67 -0.87 -13.01
C GLN A 238 11.73 -0.43 -11.53
N ARG A 239 10.68 0.24 -11.05
CA ARG A 239 10.58 0.68 -9.66
C ARG A 239 10.43 -0.51 -8.70
N LEU A 240 9.61 -1.50 -9.05
CA LEU A 240 9.46 -2.72 -8.26
C LEU A 240 10.73 -3.58 -8.25
N GLU A 241 11.52 -3.60 -9.32
CA GLU A 241 12.83 -4.26 -9.33
C GLU A 241 13.82 -3.59 -8.39
N ALA A 242 13.79 -2.28 -8.28
CA ALA A 242 14.58 -1.55 -7.29
C ALA A 242 14.11 -1.83 -5.85
N ILE A 243 12.79 -1.84 -5.62
CA ILE A 243 12.20 -2.19 -4.31
C ILE A 243 12.56 -3.63 -3.91
N ALA A 244 12.57 -4.55 -4.88
CA ALA A 244 12.96 -5.94 -4.67
C ALA A 244 14.45 -6.10 -4.31
N ARG A 245 15.31 -5.12 -4.59
CA ARG A 245 16.70 -5.11 -4.08
C ARG A 245 16.77 -4.74 -2.59
N ILE A 246 15.79 -3.97 -2.10
CA ILE A 246 15.70 -3.53 -0.71
C ILE A 246 15.06 -4.63 0.15
N ASN A 247 13.91 -5.17 -0.28
CA ASN A 247 13.16 -6.20 0.44
C ASN A 247 13.21 -7.56 -0.31
N ALA A 248 14.41 -7.98 -0.68
CA ALA A 248 14.64 -9.21 -1.45
C ALA A 248 14.21 -10.50 -0.69
N ASP A 249 14.08 -10.39 0.63
CA ASP A 249 13.75 -11.42 1.60
C ASP A 249 12.28 -11.39 2.02
N GLU A 250 11.42 -10.59 1.38
CA GLU A 250 9.98 -10.53 1.68
C GLU A 250 9.13 -11.10 0.52
N PRO A 251 8.28 -12.11 0.76
CA PRO A 251 7.46 -12.72 -0.29
C PRO A 251 6.44 -11.76 -0.91
N ASP A 252 5.85 -10.83 -0.16
CA ASP A 252 4.93 -9.83 -0.72
C ASP A 252 5.63 -8.92 -1.74
N THR A 253 6.90 -8.58 -1.51
CA THR A 253 7.72 -7.84 -2.47
C THR A 253 7.96 -8.65 -3.73
N MET A 254 8.28 -9.94 -3.62
CA MET A 254 8.47 -10.83 -4.78
C MET A 254 7.16 -11.05 -5.55
N LEU A 255 6.02 -11.18 -4.87
CA LEU A 255 4.70 -11.32 -5.48
C LEU A 255 4.30 -10.06 -6.27
N ARG A 256 4.54 -8.88 -5.71
CA ARG A 256 4.31 -7.60 -6.39
C ARG A 256 5.23 -7.44 -7.61
N LEU A 257 6.49 -7.85 -7.50
CA LEU A 257 7.43 -7.85 -8.62
C LEU A 257 6.99 -8.79 -9.74
N ALA A 258 6.57 -10.02 -9.40
CA ALA A 258 6.05 -10.98 -10.37
C ALA A 258 4.86 -10.39 -11.13
N ALA A 259 3.91 -9.77 -10.41
CA ALA A 259 2.76 -9.12 -11.02
C ALA A 259 3.15 -8.04 -12.04
N ALA A 260 4.14 -7.22 -11.73
CA ALA A 260 4.61 -6.18 -12.64
C ALA A 260 5.43 -6.71 -13.83
N ARG A 261 6.14 -7.84 -13.67
CA ARG A 261 6.85 -8.50 -14.78
C ARG A 261 5.87 -9.13 -15.77
N PHE A 262 4.84 -9.81 -15.29
CA PHE A 262 3.74 -10.29 -16.14
C PHE A 262 3.03 -9.14 -16.86
N ALA A 263 2.81 -8.01 -16.19
CA ALA A 263 2.23 -6.82 -16.82
C ALA A 263 3.07 -6.28 -17.99
N CYS A 264 4.38 -6.57 -18.02
CA CYS A 264 5.29 -6.23 -19.11
C CYS A 264 5.55 -7.38 -20.09
N PHE A 265 4.76 -8.46 -20.06
CA PHE A 265 4.93 -9.66 -20.88
C PHE A 265 6.28 -10.37 -20.69
N ASP A 266 6.90 -10.18 -19.53
CA ASP A 266 8.16 -10.84 -19.14
C ASP A 266 7.84 -12.08 -18.28
N ASP A 267 7.19 -13.05 -18.91
CA ASP A 267 6.64 -14.24 -18.23
C ASP A 267 7.72 -15.07 -17.55
N ALA A 268 8.89 -15.19 -18.16
CA ALA A 268 10.01 -15.94 -17.60
C ALA A 268 10.51 -15.31 -16.29
N ALA A 269 10.76 -13.99 -16.28
CA ALA A 269 11.20 -13.30 -15.07
C ALA A 269 10.07 -13.18 -14.03
N GLY A 270 8.82 -13.13 -14.46
CA GLY A 270 7.64 -13.17 -13.60
C GLY A 270 7.49 -14.50 -12.87
N LEU A 271 7.63 -15.62 -13.59
CA LEU A 271 7.59 -16.97 -13.03
C LEU A 271 8.75 -17.21 -12.06
N ASP A 272 9.96 -16.73 -12.37
CA ASP A 272 11.11 -16.84 -11.45
C ASP A 272 10.85 -16.11 -10.12
N ALA A 273 10.38 -14.86 -10.18
CA ALA A 273 10.01 -14.10 -8.98
C ALA A 273 8.90 -14.80 -8.17
N LEU A 274 7.91 -15.40 -8.86
CA LEU A 274 6.80 -16.09 -8.23
C LEU A 274 7.24 -17.41 -7.57
N VAL A 275 8.11 -18.19 -8.20
CA VAL A 275 8.68 -19.41 -7.59
C VAL A 275 9.54 -19.07 -6.39
N ARG A 276 10.29 -17.97 -6.44
CA ARG A 276 11.02 -17.45 -5.27
C ARG A 276 10.06 -17.08 -4.14
N ALA A 277 8.96 -16.37 -4.44
CA ALA A 277 7.93 -16.06 -3.46
C ALA A 277 7.30 -17.31 -2.84
N ASP A 278 6.96 -18.32 -3.65
CA ASP A 278 6.41 -19.60 -3.17
C ASP A 278 7.32 -20.24 -2.13
N ARG A 279 8.64 -20.32 -2.40
CA ARG A 279 9.61 -20.88 -1.46
C ARG A 279 9.63 -20.12 -0.13
N MET A 280 9.56 -18.79 -0.19
CA MET A 280 9.57 -17.93 1.00
C MET A 280 8.29 -18.11 1.83
N LEU A 281 7.15 -18.30 1.17
CA LEU A 281 5.85 -18.49 1.84
C LEU A 281 5.75 -19.81 2.61
N ARG A 282 6.56 -20.84 2.30
CA ARG A 282 6.51 -22.14 2.98
C ARG A 282 6.84 -22.09 4.47
N HIS A 283 7.62 -21.10 4.87
CA HIS A 283 8.03 -20.87 6.26
C HIS A 283 7.37 -19.62 6.85
N ALA A 284 6.48 -18.99 6.10
CA ALA A 284 5.86 -17.75 6.48
C ALA A 284 4.53 -17.98 7.21
N GLU A 285 4.19 -17.05 8.10
CA GLU A 285 2.87 -17.02 8.73
C GLU A 285 1.85 -16.45 7.73
N LEU A 286 0.81 -17.22 7.41
CA LEU A 286 -0.32 -16.76 6.61
C LEU A 286 -1.41 -16.20 7.54
N MET A 287 -2.11 -15.16 7.09
CA MET A 287 -3.18 -14.56 7.88
C MET A 287 -4.32 -15.57 8.09
N PRO A 288 -4.67 -15.90 9.34
CA PRO A 288 -5.71 -16.88 9.61
C PRO A 288 -7.09 -16.37 9.19
N GLY A 289 -7.94 -17.28 8.72
CA GLY A 289 -9.33 -16.97 8.36
C GLY A 289 -9.51 -16.18 7.06
N VAL A 290 -8.44 -15.89 6.32
CA VAL A 290 -8.53 -15.22 5.01
C VAL A 290 -8.59 -16.25 3.89
N ASP A 291 -9.72 -16.28 3.20
CA ASP A 291 -9.87 -17.07 1.97
C ASP A 291 -9.26 -16.33 0.77
N GLN A 292 -8.11 -16.81 0.30
CA GLN A 292 -7.41 -16.23 -0.85
C GLN A 292 -8.22 -16.42 -2.15
N PHE A 293 -9.00 -17.49 -2.25
CA PHE A 293 -9.77 -17.84 -3.43
C PHE A 293 -10.85 -16.78 -3.73
N THR A 294 -11.56 -16.32 -2.69
CA THR A 294 -12.55 -15.23 -2.81
C THR A 294 -11.94 -13.96 -3.45
N PHE A 295 -10.71 -13.58 -3.11
CA PHE A 295 -10.07 -12.39 -3.72
C PHE A 295 -9.69 -12.63 -5.18
N ILE A 296 -9.23 -13.84 -5.51
CA ILE A 296 -8.88 -14.22 -6.88
C ILE A 296 -10.13 -14.22 -7.76
N GLN A 297 -11.23 -14.80 -7.28
CA GLN A 297 -12.54 -14.72 -7.94
C GLN A 297 -12.99 -13.27 -8.12
N GLY A 298 -12.83 -12.43 -7.09
CA GLY A 298 -13.13 -11.01 -7.17
C GLY A 298 -12.38 -10.31 -8.32
N GLU A 299 -11.08 -10.55 -8.46
CA GLU A 299 -10.30 -10.01 -9.58
C GLU A 299 -10.75 -10.55 -10.93
N LEU A 300 -11.04 -11.85 -11.04
CA LEU A 300 -11.53 -12.47 -12.28
C LEU A 300 -12.92 -11.97 -12.70
N GLN A 301 -13.77 -11.58 -11.75
CA GLN A 301 -15.15 -11.16 -12.00
C GLN A 301 -15.30 -9.64 -12.19
N VAL A 302 -14.63 -8.84 -11.36
CA VAL A 302 -14.79 -7.37 -11.29
C VAL A 302 -13.48 -6.59 -11.50
N GLY A 303 -12.36 -7.27 -11.70
CA GLY A 303 -11.07 -6.63 -11.95
C GLY A 303 -11.09 -5.79 -13.22
N GLN A 304 -10.41 -4.64 -13.18
CA GLN A 304 -10.19 -3.85 -14.40
C GLN A 304 -9.29 -4.64 -15.37
N PRO A 305 -9.52 -4.58 -16.69
CA PRO A 305 -8.77 -5.36 -17.68
C PRO A 305 -7.36 -4.80 -17.94
N THR A 306 -6.57 -4.59 -16.89
CA THR A 306 -5.18 -4.13 -16.97
C THR A 306 -4.20 -5.31 -16.97
N PRO A 307 -3.03 -5.22 -17.62
CA PRO A 307 -2.01 -6.26 -17.56
C PRO A 307 -1.60 -6.61 -16.12
N LEU A 308 -1.58 -5.61 -15.23
CA LEU A 308 -1.27 -5.80 -13.81
C LEU A 308 -2.29 -6.69 -13.08
N THR A 309 -3.57 -6.63 -13.46
CA THR A 309 -4.63 -7.48 -12.87
C THR A 309 -4.32 -8.96 -13.01
N ILE A 310 -3.87 -9.40 -14.19
CA ILE A 310 -3.47 -10.80 -14.43
C ILE A 310 -2.27 -11.16 -13.56
N GLY A 311 -1.30 -10.25 -13.44
CA GLY A 311 -0.17 -10.41 -12.54
C GLY A 311 -0.59 -10.57 -11.07
N ARG A 312 -1.58 -9.81 -10.60
CA ARG A 312 -2.11 -9.95 -9.24
C ARG A 312 -2.86 -11.27 -9.05
N VAL A 313 -3.65 -11.70 -10.04
CA VAL A 313 -4.28 -13.02 -10.04
C VAL A 313 -3.21 -14.11 -9.90
N ALA A 314 -2.14 -14.08 -10.70
CA ALA A 314 -1.03 -15.02 -10.61
C ALA A 314 -0.38 -15.05 -9.21
N ALA A 315 -0.12 -13.88 -8.62
CA ALA A 315 0.38 -13.78 -7.26
C ALA A 315 -0.63 -14.33 -6.22
N GLY A 316 -1.92 -14.11 -6.43
CA GLY A 316 -2.99 -14.71 -5.62
C GLY A 316 -3.00 -16.24 -5.71
N LEU A 317 -2.82 -16.81 -6.90
CA LEU A 317 -2.68 -18.26 -7.08
C LEU A 317 -1.49 -18.82 -6.30
N CYS A 318 -0.37 -18.08 -6.22
CA CYS A 318 0.79 -18.45 -5.41
C CYS A 318 0.45 -18.46 -3.91
N LEU A 319 -0.23 -17.43 -3.40
CA LEU A 319 -0.70 -17.37 -2.01
C LEU A 319 -1.70 -18.47 -1.68
N LEU A 320 -2.68 -18.71 -2.56
CA LEU A 320 -3.65 -19.79 -2.40
C LEU A 320 -2.94 -21.14 -2.39
N SER A 321 -1.98 -21.36 -3.29
CA SER A 321 -1.18 -22.58 -3.30
C SER A 321 -0.43 -22.76 -1.97
N ALA A 322 0.06 -21.68 -1.35
CA ALA A 322 0.78 -21.73 -0.06
C ALA A 322 -0.08 -22.24 1.11
N THR A 323 -1.40 -22.17 1.03
CA THR A 323 -2.29 -22.67 2.10
C THR A 323 -2.58 -24.17 2.01
N MET A 324 -2.10 -24.86 0.96
CA MET A 324 -2.48 -26.25 0.70
C MET A 324 -1.28 -27.16 0.34
N PRO A 325 -1.38 -28.47 0.62
CA PRO A 325 -0.36 -29.44 0.22
C PRO A 325 -0.32 -29.61 -1.31
N VAL A 326 0.85 -30.00 -1.83
CA VAL A 326 1.13 -30.10 -3.28
C VAL A 326 0.15 -31.02 -4.02
N GLU A 327 -0.34 -32.07 -3.36
CA GLU A 327 -1.30 -33.04 -3.91
C GLU A 327 -2.65 -32.41 -4.23
N ARG A 328 -3.01 -31.32 -3.54
CA ARG A 328 -4.29 -30.62 -3.74
C ARG A 328 -4.23 -29.56 -4.83
N LEU A 329 -3.04 -29.22 -5.33
CA LEU A 329 -2.88 -28.21 -6.37
C LEU A 329 -3.55 -28.60 -7.69
N ALA A 330 -3.61 -29.91 -8.01
CA ALA A 330 -4.27 -30.40 -9.21
C ALA A 330 -5.78 -30.09 -9.20
N PHE A 331 -6.46 -30.37 -8.09
CA PHE A 331 -7.88 -30.06 -7.92
C PHE A 331 -8.14 -28.55 -7.94
N CYS A 332 -7.31 -27.78 -7.23
CA CYS A 332 -7.44 -26.31 -7.23
C CYS A 332 -7.26 -25.71 -8.63
N ARG A 333 -6.37 -26.27 -9.45
CA ARG A 333 -6.19 -25.87 -10.85
C ARG A 333 -7.41 -26.20 -11.71
N GLU A 334 -8.07 -27.34 -11.47
CA GLU A 334 -9.30 -27.72 -12.17
C GLU A 334 -10.44 -26.76 -11.83
N ASP A 335 -10.70 -26.53 -10.54
CA ASP A 335 -11.74 -25.60 -10.06
C ASP A 335 -11.53 -24.18 -10.60
N LEU A 336 -10.31 -23.66 -10.53
CA LEU A 336 -9.99 -22.34 -11.08
C LEU A 336 -9.96 -22.31 -12.60
N GLY A 337 -9.71 -23.45 -13.24
CA GLY A 337 -9.80 -23.59 -14.70
C GLY A 337 -11.22 -23.31 -15.19
N GLU A 338 -12.22 -23.85 -14.49
CA GLU A 338 -13.63 -23.57 -14.76
C GLU A 338 -13.97 -22.09 -14.53
N GLU A 339 -13.53 -21.51 -13.40
CA GLU A 339 -13.72 -20.07 -13.12
C GLU A 339 -13.09 -19.17 -14.18
N MET A 340 -11.90 -19.53 -14.67
CA MET A 340 -11.20 -18.80 -15.74
C MET A 340 -11.94 -18.90 -17.08
N GLU A 341 -12.64 -20.01 -17.37
CA GLU A 341 -13.41 -20.19 -18.59
C GLU A 341 -14.63 -19.26 -18.65
N PHE A 342 -15.30 -19.04 -17.51
CA PHE A 342 -16.46 -18.16 -17.40
C PHE A 342 -16.11 -16.72 -17.01
N SER A 343 -14.83 -16.42 -16.76
CA SER A 343 -14.37 -15.08 -16.38
C SER A 343 -14.51 -14.09 -17.54
N ARG A 344 -15.28 -13.03 -17.30
CA ARG A 344 -15.38 -11.88 -18.24
C ARG A 344 -14.04 -11.21 -18.50
N LEU A 345 -13.14 -11.24 -17.51
CA LEU A 345 -11.80 -10.67 -17.64
C LEU A 345 -10.99 -11.38 -18.73
N LEU A 346 -11.19 -12.69 -18.92
CA LEU A 346 -10.36 -13.54 -19.78
C LEU A 346 -10.97 -13.84 -21.15
N VAL A 347 -12.17 -13.33 -21.45
CA VAL A 347 -12.79 -13.49 -22.78
C VAL A 347 -11.89 -12.89 -23.85
N GLY A 348 -11.42 -13.72 -24.79
CA GLY A 348 -10.50 -13.33 -25.86
C GLY A 348 -9.04 -13.15 -25.42
N ARG A 349 -8.67 -13.57 -24.20
CA ARG A 349 -7.33 -13.46 -23.62
C ARG A 349 -6.73 -14.83 -23.33
N ASP A 350 -6.70 -15.69 -24.35
CA ASP A 350 -6.21 -17.08 -24.23
C ASP A 350 -4.77 -17.16 -23.73
N GLN A 351 -3.93 -16.18 -24.08
CA GLN A 351 -2.55 -16.10 -23.59
C GLN A 351 -2.49 -15.95 -22.06
N ASP A 352 -3.38 -15.14 -21.48
CA ASP A 352 -3.36 -14.84 -20.04
C ASP A 352 -3.89 -16.05 -19.27
N ARG A 353 -4.90 -16.75 -19.82
CA ARG A 353 -5.34 -18.05 -19.29
C ARG A 353 -4.20 -19.08 -19.34
N ALA A 354 -3.47 -19.16 -20.45
CA ALA A 354 -2.33 -20.06 -20.57
C ALA A 354 -1.20 -19.72 -19.58
N LEU A 355 -0.95 -18.42 -19.32
CA LEU A 355 -0.03 -17.95 -18.30
C LEU A 355 -0.45 -18.40 -16.90
N LEU A 356 -1.71 -18.18 -16.50
CA LEU A 356 -2.22 -18.59 -15.18
C LEU A 356 -2.15 -20.11 -14.98
N LEU A 357 -2.43 -20.91 -16.02
CA LEU A 357 -2.23 -22.36 -15.98
C LEU A 357 -0.74 -22.73 -15.85
N SER A 358 0.16 -21.95 -16.47
CA SER A 358 1.60 -22.16 -16.37
C SER A 358 2.13 -21.85 -14.96
N VAL A 359 1.57 -20.84 -14.28
CA VAL A 359 1.86 -20.52 -12.87
C VAL A 359 1.62 -21.74 -11.98
N PHE A 360 0.47 -22.40 -12.11
CA PHE A 360 0.19 -23.64 -11.35
C PHE A 360 1.21 -24.74 -11.61
N ARG A 361 1.57 -24.97 -12.88
CA ARG A 361 2.52 -26.01 -13.25
C ARG A 361 3.91 -25.75 -12.67
N GLU A 362 4.38 -24.50 -12.69
CA GLU A 362 5.70 -24.15 -12.16
C GLU A 362 5.72 -24.20 -10.62
N ILE A 363 4.66 -23.78 -9.92
CA ILE A 363 4.54 -23.97 -8.46
C ILE A 363 4.55 -25.46 -8.10
N GLU A 364 3.69 -26.25 -8.76
CA GLU A 364 3.57 -27.69 -8.52
C GLU A 364 4.92 -28.40 -8.76
N ARG A 365 5.58 -28.07 -9.88
CA ARG A 365 6.90 -28.59 -10.21
C ARG A 365 7.93 -28.22 -9.16
N GLY A 366 8.00 -26.95 -8.77
CA GLY A 366 8.95 -26.48 -7.75
C GLY A 366 8.78 -27.22 -6.43
N ARG A 367 7.54 -27.39 -5.97
CA ARG A 367 7.24 -28.12 -4.73
C ARG A 367 7.53 -29.61 -4.82
N ARG A 368 7.23 -30.25 -5.95
CA ARG A 368 7.58 -31.65 -6.19
C ARG A 368 9.10 -31.84 -6.23
N ALA A 369 9.84 -30.93 -6.86
CA ALA A 369 11.29 -30.98 -6.88
C ALA A 369 11.89 -30.91 -5.47
N ASP A 370 11.40 -29.99 -4.65
CA ASP A 370 11.89 -29.82 -3.28
C ASP A 370 11.49 -31.01 -2.37
N ARG A 371 10.31 -31.60 -2.58
CA ARG A 371 9.84 -32.76 -1.79
C ARG A 371 10.47 -34.09 -2.19
N TYR A 372 10.72 -34.30 -3.47
CA TYR A 372 11.18 -35.58 -4.03
C TYR A 372 12.65 -35.55 -4.51
N GLY A 373 13.37 -34.45 -4.31
CA GLY A 373 14.77 -34.31 -4.73
C GLY A 373 14.97 -34.32 -6.24
N LEU A 374 13.97 -33.92 -7.02
CA LEU A 374 14.09 -33.87 -8.49
C LEU A 374 14.97 -32.67 -8.88
N PRO A 375 15.79 -32.78 -9.94
CA PRO A 375 16.68 -31.70 -10.34
C PRO A 375 15.88 -30.42 -10.68
N PRO A 376 16.27 -29.26 -10.15
CA PRO A 376 15.70 -27.99 -10.56
C PRO A 376 16.02 -27.73 -12.03
N LYS A 377 15.14 -27.01 -12.72
CA LYS A 377 15.34 -26.62 -14.14
C LYS A 377 16.69 -25.88 -14.23
N LEU A 378 17.60 -26.36 -15.07
CA LEU A 378 18.68 -25.52 -15.60
C LEU A 378 17.98 -24.42 -16.42
N VAL A 379 17.93 -23.21 -15.88
CA VAL A 379 17.49 -22.05 -16.64
C VAL A 379 18.60 -21.78 -17.65
N ALA A 380 18.28 -21.95 -18.94
CA ALA A 380 19.16 -21.61 -20.05
C ALA A 380 19.14 -20.11 -20.30
#